data_AF-A0A7Y7IDQ2-F1
#
_entry.id   AF-A0A7Y7IDQ2-F1
#
_cell.length_a   1.000
_cell.length_b   1.000
_cell.length_c   1.000
_cell.angle_alpha   90.00
_cell.angle_beta   90.00
_cell.angle_gamma   90.00
#
_symmetry.space_group_name_H-M   'P 1'
#
loop_
_entity.id
_entity.type
_entity.pdbx_description
1 polymer ?
#
loop_
_entity_poly.entity_id
_entity_poly.type
_entity_poly.pdbx_seq_one_letter_code
_entity_poly.pdbx_strand_id
1 'polypeptide(L)'
;MTVQITGIETFRDGGSIEFYVESHSVRKHVWLDTPFKGEPRSLLVDNIKAAPHSTGVDELLRDLDAWHANLPSEQRHAIDEVLQRNGPFFNPTEAESRAIELSRVVFVQRYLRGPFLQPARPAPRITDELRAEAKRHANGWVYVIDPALSVGERVPPAAIVGAWRVDADGDIVADGFQANGRYRGSL
;
A
#
# COMPACT_ATOMS: atom_id res chain seq x y z
N MET A 1 -7.37 23.63 14.54
CA MET A 1 -8.35 22.73 13.92
C MET A 1 -8.17 21.38 14.57
N THR A 2 -9.15 20.93 15.35
CA THR A 2 -9.03 19.68 16.10
C THR A 2 -9.62 18.57 15.26
N VAL A 3 -8.78 17.64 14.82
CA VAL A 3 -9.18 16.42 14.12
C VAL A 3 -9.15 15.28 15.13
N GLN A 4 -10.19 14.43 15.14
CA GLN A 4 -10.25 13.25 16.00
C GLN A 4 -10.34 11.99 15.15
N ILE A 5 -9.73 10.91 15.64
CA ILE A 5 -9.80 9.58 15.04
C ILE A 5 -10.45 8.62 16.02
N THR A 6 -11.47 7.90 15.57
CA THR A 6 -12.27 6.98 16.38
C THR A 6 -12.55 5.68 15.63
N GLY A 7 -12.98 4.64 16.36
CA GLY A 7 -13.41 3.35 15.78
C GLY A 7 -12.33 2.64 14.97
N ILE A 8 -11.09 2.58 15.47
CA ILE A 8 -9.97 1.98 14.74
C ILE A 8 -10.04 0.45 14.84
N GLU A 9 -10.43 -0.23 13.76
CA GLU A 9 -10.47 -1.69 13.71
C GLU A 9 -9.55 -2.29 12.65
N THR A 10 -9.17 -3.55 12.86
CA THR A 10 -8.37 -4.34 11.91
C THR A 10 -8.99 -5.71 11.74
N PHE A 11 -9.08 -6.19 10.50
CA PHE A 11 -9.77 -7.42 10.16
C PHE A 11 -8.80 -8.56 9.84
N ARG A 12 -9.24 -9.81 10.07
CA ARG A 12 -8.43 -11.02 9.82
C ARG A 12 -8.36 -11.44 8.35
N ASP A 13 -8.97 -10.67 7.46
CA ASP A 13 -9.12 -10.93 6.03
C ASP A 13 -7.84 -10.70 5.20
N GLY A 14 -6.77 -10.27 5.83
CA GLY A 14 -5.59 -9.69 5.17
C GLY A 14 -5.20 -8.34 5.77
N GLY A 15 -5.83 -7.97 6.89
CA GLY A 15 -5.50 -6.79 7.69
C GLY A 15 -6.15 -5.54 7.16
N SER A 16 -7.38 -5.63 6.61
CA SER A 16 -8.16 -4.45 6.30
C SER A 16 -8.27 -3.56 7.54
N ILE A 17 -8.30 -2.25 7.33
CA ILE A 17 -8.30 -1.25 8.39
C ILE A 17 -9.51 -0.35 8.20
N GLU A 18 -10.27 -0.13 9.26
CA GLU A 18 -11.31 0.90 9.28
C GLU A 18 -11.06 1.91 10.40
N PHE A 19 -11.49 3.15 10.18
CA PHE A 19 -11.58 4.18 11.21
C PHE A 19 -12.45 5.35 10.73
N TYR A 20 -12.78 6.24 11.65
CA TYR A 20 -13.51 7.46 11.37
C TYR A 20 -12.64 8.69 11.59
N VAL A 21 -12.75 9.67 10.70
CA VAL A 21 -12.12 10.98 10.82
C VAL A 21 -13.19 12.01 11.10
N GLU A 22 -13.08 12.72 12.22
CA GLU A 22 -14.00 13.77 12.62
C GLU A 22 -13.30 15.13 12.55
N SER A 23 -13.78 16.00 11.67
CA SER A 23 -13.23 17.33 11.41
C SER A 23 -14.38 18.31 11.13
N HIS A 24 -14.45 19.44 11.84
CA HIS A 24 -15.50 20.46 11.64
C HIS A 24 -16.96 19.94 11.61
N SER A 25 -17.29 18.97 12.48
CA SER A 25 -18.61 18.31 12.53
C SER A 25 -18.93 17.40 11.33
N VAL A 26 -17.97 17.20 10.42
CA VAL A 26 -18.04 16.19 9.38
C VAL A 26 -17.34 14.93 9.88
N ARG A 27 -18.03 13.80 9.78
CA ARG A 27 -17.47 12.47 10.07
C ARG A 27 -17.33 11.71 8.77
N LYS A 28 -16.10 11.33 8.44
CA LYS A 28 -15.77 10.50 7.27
C LYS A 28 -15.44 9.08 7.71
N HIS A 29 -15.99 8.08 7.04
CA HIS A 29 -15.57 6.68 7.21
C HIS A 29 -14.42 6.38 6.25
N VAL A 30 -13.32 5.82 6.77
CA VAL A 30 -12.17 5.42 5.98
C VAL A 30 -12.00 3.91 6.08
N TRP A 31 -11.93 3.26 4.93
CA TRP A 31 -11.67 1.82 4.81
C TRP A 31 -10.51 1.57 3.85
N LEU A 32 -9.52 0.80 4.29
CA LEU A 32 -8.40 0.33 3.47
C LEU A 32 -8.45 -1.21 3.37
N ASP A 33 -8.67 -1.74 2.17
CA ASP A 33 -8.86 -3.17 1.92
C ASP A 33 -7.53 -3.94 1.81
N THR A 34 -7.36 -4.92 2.71
CA THR A 34 -6.31 -5.95 2.73
C THR A 34 -4.89 -5.50 2.35
N PRO A 35 -4.36 -4.42 2.95
CA PRO A 35 -3.09 -3.81 2.55
C PRO A 35 -1.85 -4.72 2.71
N PHE A 36 -1.97 -5.86 3.39
CA PHE A 36 -0.86 -6.79 3.64
C PHE A 36 -0.90 -8.08 2.80
N LYS A 37 -1.90 -8.26 1.92
CA LYS A 37 -2.06 -9.48 1.10
C LYS A 37 -1.56 -9.37 -0.36
N GLY A 38 -0.89 -8.28 -0.73
CA GLY A 38 -0.41 -8.06 -2.10
C GLY A 38 -0.66 -6.63 -2.54
N GLU A 39 -1.06 -6.43 -3.81
CA GLU A 39 -1.51 -5.12 -4.25
C GLU A 39 -2.79 -4.73 -3.46
N PRO A 40 -2.77 -3.60 -2.76
CA PRO A 40 -3.90 -3.13 -1.96
C PRO A 40 -5.14 -2.95 -2.82
N ARG A 41 -6.28 -3.44 -2.35
CA ARG A 41 -7.43 -3.67 -3.22
C ARG A 41 -8.29 -2.43 -3.44
N SER A 42 -8.36 -1.52 -2.46
CA SER A 42 -8.97 -0.19 -2.60
C SER A 42 -8.89 0.64 -1.31
N LEU A 43 -8.91 1.96 -1.47
CA LEU A 43 -9.27 2.91 -0.42
C LEU A 43 -10.73 3.35 -0.65
N LEU A 44 -11.57 3.28 0.37
CA LEU A 44 -12.91 3.86 0.37
C LEU A 44 -12.98 5.00 1.38
N VAL A 45 -13.57 6.12 0.96
CA VAL A 45 -13.96 7.23 1.85
C VAL A 45 -15.47 7.40 1.72
N ASP A 46 -16.19 7.25 2.82
CA ASP A 46 -17.66 7.24 2.85
C ASP A 46 -18.27 6.23 1.86
N ASN A 47 -17.66 5.02 1.82
CA ASN A 47 -17.99 3.93 0.90
C ASN A 47 -17.78 4.25 -0.60
N ILE A 48 -17.19 5.41 -0.92
CA ILE A 48 -16.82 5.80 -2.28
C ILE A 48 -15.37 5.41 -2.51
N LYS A 49 -15.11 4.68 -3.60
CA LYS A 49 -13.74 4.35 -4.00
C LYS A 49 -12.96 5.62 -4.32
N ALA A 50 -11.93 5.87 -3.52
CA ALA A 50 -11.11 7.07 -3.62
C ALA A 50 -10.03 6.87 -4.69
N ALA A 51 -9.98 7.79 -5.65
CA ALA A 51 -8.94 7.77 -6.67
C ALA A 51 -7.64 8.40 -6.13
N PRO A 52 -6.48 7.94 -6.62
CA PRO A 52 -5.19 8.54 -6.30
C PRO A 52 -5.17 10.05 -6.57
N HIS A 53 -4.60 10.83 -5.65
CA HIS A 53 -4.50 12.30 -5.78
C HIS A 53 -5.82 13.02 -6.06
N SER A 54 -6.95 12.39 -5.74
CA SER A 54 -8.26 13.05 -5.78
C SER A 54 -8.39 14.00 -4.59
N THR A 55 -9.25 15.01 -4.74
CA THR A 55 -9.55 15.97 -3.68
C THR A 55 -9.92 15.28 -2.35
N GLY A 56 -10.67 14.17 -2.41
CA GLY A 56 -11.02 13.40 -1.21
C GLY A 56 -9.82 12.76 -0.50
N VAL A 57 -8.83 12.25 -1.26
CA VAL A 57 -7.58 11.71 -0.68
C VAL A 57 -6.71 12.83 -0.12
N ASP A 58 -6.60 13.95 -0.82
CA ASP A 58 -5.80 15.10 -0.37
C ASP A 58 -6.39 15.74 0.90
N GLU A 59 -7.71 15.81 0.99
CA GLU A 59 -8.40 16.23 2.22
C GLU A 59 -8.16 15.26 3.36
N LEU A 60 -8.33 13.95 3.12
CA LEU A 60 -8.07 12.93 4.14
C LEU A 60 -6.63 13.02 4.64
N LEU A 61 -5.64 13.12 3.75
CA LEU A 61 -4.24 13.29 4.13
C LEU A 61 -4.02 14.52 5.00
N ARG A 62 -4.63 15.66 4.65
CA ARG A 62 -4.54 16.89 5.45
C ARG A 62 -5.11 16.71 6.85
N ASP A 63 -6.26 16.04 6.97
CA ASP A 63 -6.88 15.76 8.26
C ASP A 63 -6.01 14.81 9.12
N LEU A 64 -5.46 13.75 8.51
CA LEU A 64 -4.54 12.83 9.17
C LEU A 64 -3.24 13.51 9.61
N ASP A 65 -2.75 14.47 8.82
CA ASP A 65 -1.56 15.28 9.15
C ASP A 65 -1.79 16.18 10.35
N ALA A 66 -2.92 16.89 10.33
CA ALA A 66 -3.32 17.73 11.45
C ALA A 66 -3.53 16.90 12.72
N TRP A 67 -4.18 15.74 12.61
CA TRP A 67 -4.34 14.82 13.74
C TRP A 67 -2.99 14.36 14.29
N HIS A 68 -2.11 13.81 13.44
CA HIS A 68 -0.83 13.27 13.87
C HIS A 68 0.08 14.37 14.46
N ALA A 69 0.12 15.56 13.86
CA ALA A 69 0.91 16.69 14.37
C ALA A 69 0.46 17.16 15.77
N ASN A 70 -0.82 16.98 16.11
CA ASN A 70 -1.37 17.37 17.41
C ASN A 70 -1.22 16.30 18.51
N LEU A 71 -0.75 15.09 18.19
CA LEU A 71 -0.45 14.09 19.22
C LEU A 71 0.71 14.56 20.12
N PRO A 72 0.75 14.19 21.40
CA PRO A 72 1.94 14.37 22.24
C PRO A 72 3.19 13.75 21.60
N SER A 73 4.36 14.37 21.79
CA SER A 73 5.62 13.89 21.20
C SER A 73 5.97 12.47 21.61
N GLU A 74 5.70 12.10 22.87
CA GLU A 74 5.92 10.74 23.38
C GLU A 74 5.05 9.72 22.66
N GLN A 75 3.78 10.05 22.38
CA GLN A 75 2.89 9.17 21.62
C GLN A 75 3.36 9.01 20.18
N ARG A 76 3.81 10.09 19.52
CA ARG A 76 4.38 10.00 18.17
C ARG A 76 5.61 9.10 18.14
N HIS A 77 6.50 9.23 19.13
CA HIS A 77 7.69 8.40 19.24
C HIS A 77 7.33 6.92 19.43
N ALA A 78 6.40 6.61 20.35
CA ALA A 78 5.93 5.24 20.57
C ALA A 78 5.28 4.64 19.31
N ILE A 79 4.52 5.43 18.54
CA ILE A 79 3.97 4.99 17.25
C ILE A 79 5.10 4.66 16.27
N ASP A 80 6.14 5.49 16.19
CA ASP A 80 7.29 5.25 15.32
C ASP A 80 8.04 3.96 15.71
N GLU A 81 8.22 3.71 17.01
CA GLU A 81 8.81 2.45 17.51
C GLU A 81 7.98 1.24 17.11
N VAL A 82 6.65 1.31 17.28
CA VAL A 82 5.73 0.25 16.84
C VAL A 82 5.88 -0.03 15.34
N LEU A 83 5.91 1.00 14.51
CA LEU A 83 6.01 0.86 13.05
C LEU A 83 7.37 0.33 12.58
N GLN A 84 8.43 0.53 13.36
CA GLN A 84 9.78 0.05 13.04
C GLN A 84 10.05 -1.36 13.58
N ARG A 85 9.28 -1.80 14.59
CA ARG A 85 9.50 -3.09 15.24
C ARG A 85 9.13 -4.24 14.31
N ASN A 86 10.05 -5.21 14.22
CA ASN A 86 9.78 -6.50 13.59
C ASN A 86 9.28 -7.49 14.65
N GLY A 87 8.05 -7.96 14.52
CA GLY A 87 7.45 -8.98 15.38
C GLY A 87 6.45 -8.45 16.41
N PRO A 88 5.78 -9.36 17.15
CA PRO A 88 4.67 -8.98 18.03
C PRO A 88 5.14 -8.29 19.32
N PHE A 89 4.22 -7.52 19.91
CA PHE A 89 4.30 -7.08 21.30
C PHE A 89 3.65 -8.13 22.19
N PHE A 90 4.42 -8.73 23.09
CA PHE A 90 3.90 -9.66 24.10
C PHE A 90 3.57 -8.87 25.37
N ASN A 91 2.34 -9.02 25.87
CA ASN A 91 1.85 -8.32 27.06
C ASN A 91 2.13 -6.80 27.03
N PRO A 92 1.64 -6.08 26.01
CA PRO A 92 1.92 -4.65 25.86
C PRO A 92 1.38 -3.87 27.08
N THR A 93 2.13 -2.87 27.49
CA THR A 93 1.65 -1.82 28.39
C THR A 93 0.45 -1.09 27.78
N GLU A 94 -0.27 -0.31 28.58
CA GLU A 94 -1.36 0.52 28.08
C GLU A 94 -0.88 1.53 27.02
N ALA A 95 0.28 2.15 27.26
CA ALA A 95 0.90 3.08 26.32
C ALA A 95 1.28 2.40 25.00
N GLU A 96 1.87 1.21 25.04
CA GLU A 96 2.17 0.43 23.84
C GLU A 96 0.89 -0.02 23.13
N SER A 97 -0.13 -0.46 23.87
CA SER A 97 -1.43 -0.85 23.30
C SER A 97 -2.07 0.32 22.54
N ARG A 98 -2.01 1.53 23.13
CA ARG A 98 -2.48 2.74 22.49
C ARG A 98 -1.65 3.10 21.26
N ALA A 99 -0.32 3.01 21.34
CA ALA A 99 0.56 3.25 20.20
C ALA A 99 0.30 2.24 19.06
N ILE A 100 0.06 0.97 19.37
CA ILE A 100 -0.32 -0.07 18.41
C ILE A 100 -1.62 0.30 17.71
N GLU A 101 -2.64 0.73 18.45
CA GLU A 101 -3.91 1.17 17.87
C GLU A 101 -3.71 2.38 16.93
N LEU A 102 -3.04 3.43 17.40
CA LEU A 102 -2.82 4.66 16.62
C LEU A 102 -1.90 4.44 15.41
N SER A 103 -0.96 3.50 15.49
CA SER A 103 -0.06 3.15 14.39
C SER A 103 -0.79 2.65 13.15
N ARG A 104 -2.01 2.09 13.30
CA ARG A 104 -2.85 1.66 12.16
C ARG A 104 -3.25 2.84 11.28
N VAL A 105 -3.57 3.97 11.91
CA VAL A 105 -3.95 5.21 11.23
C VAL A 105 -2.74 5.84 10.57
N VAL A 106 -1.60 5.88 11.27
CA VAL A 106 -0.33 6.37 10.70
C VAL A 106 0.17 5.46 9.57
N PHE A 107 -0.08 4.15 9.65
CA PHE A 107 0.16 3.24 8.54
C PHE A 107 -0.65 3.65 7.32
N VAL A 108 -1.97 3.88 7.45
CA VAL A 108 -2.79 4.39 6.33
C VAL A 108 -2.23 5.71 5.82
N GLN A 109 -1.93 6.67 6.69
CA GLN A 109 -1.33 7.95 6.30
C GLN A 109 -0.05 7.79 5.46
N ARG A 110 0.87 6.90 5.87
CA ARG A 110 2.11 6.59 5.13
C ARG A 110 1.83 5.84 3.83
N TYR A 111 0.89 4.91 3.88
CA TYR A 111 0.43 4.13 2.75
C TYR A 111 -0.13 5.05 1.64
N LEU A 112 -0.94 6.05 2.03
CA LEU A 112 -1.50 7.05 1.12
C LEU A 112 -0.43 7.95 0.46
N ARG A 113 0.72 8.13 1.11
CA ARG A 113 1.87 8.86 0.54
C ARG A 113 2.80 8.00 -0.30
N GLY A 114 2.69 6.68 -0.13
CA GLY A 114 3.53 5.73 -0.83
C GLY A 114 3.13 5.56 -2.29
N PRO A 115 3.96 4.86 -3.08
CA PRO A 115 3.61 4.50 -4.45
C PRO A 115 2.39 3.58 -4.54
N PHE A 116 1.90 3.06 -3.41
CA PHE A 116 0.75 2.18 -3.35
C PHE A 116 -0.57 2.83 -3.77
N LEU A 117 -0.69 4.16 -3.65
CA LEU A 117 -1.79 4.89 -4.26
C LEU A 117 -1.54 5.25 -5.71
N GLN A 118 -0.34 5.15 -6.27
CA GLN A 118 -0.20 5.50 -7.69
C GLN A 118 -1.10 4.56 -8.49
N PRO A 119 -1.84 5.05 -9.51
CA PRO A 119 -2.56 4.16 -10.40
C PRO A 119 -1.59 3.08 -10.84
N ALA A 120 -1.99 1.80 -10.72
CA ALA A 120 -1.18 0.68 -11.16
C ALA A 120 -0.58 1.09 -12.50
N ARG A 121 0.76 1.21 -12.55
CA ARG A 121 1.44 1.61 -13.78
C ARG A 121 0.86 0.73 -14.88
N PRO A 122 0.38 1.30 -16.00
CA PRO A 122 -0.30 0.52 -17.01
C PRO A 122 0.55 -0.69 -17.32
N ALA A 123 -0.05 -1.87 -17.20
CA ALA A 123 0.68 -3.10 -17.33
C ALA A 123 1.44 -3.06 -18.67
N PRO A 124 2.75 -3.36 -18.68
CA PRO A 124 3.53 -3.34 -19.91
C PRO A 124 2.86 -4.20 -20.96
N ARG A 125 2.83 -3.72 -22.20
CA ARG A 125 2.23 -4.46 -23.31
C ARG A 125 2.80 -5.89 -23.36
N ILE A 126 1.93 -6.89 -23.42
CA ILE A 126 2.34 -8.28 -23.61
C ILE A 126 2.89 -8.44 -25.04
N THR A 127 4.20 -8.64 -25.16
CA THR A 127 4.90 -8.85 -26.43
C THR A 127 5.04 -10.35 -26.74
N ASP A 128 5.46 -10.68 -27.96
CA ASP A 128 5.68 -12.07 -28.35
C ASP A 128 6.89 -12.69 -27.63
N GLU A 129 7.89 -11.88 -27.27
CA GLU A 129 9.02 -12.31 -26.44
C GLU A 129 8.55 -12.70 -25.04
N LEU A 130 7.66 -11.91 -24.43
CA LEU A 130 7.06 -12.26 -23.14
C LEU A 130 6.25 -13.54 -23.21
N ARG A 131 5.51 -13.77 -24.31
CA ARG A 131 4.77 -15.03 -24.53
C ARG A 131 5.72 -16.22 -24.70
N ALA A 132 6.80 -16.06 -25.47
CA ALA A 132 7.79 -17.11 -25.67
C ALA A 132 8.50 -17.47 -24.36
N GLU A 133 8.79 -16.48 -23.52
CA GLU A 133 9.35 -16.72 -22.18
C GLU A 133 8.33 -17.38 -21.25
N ALA A 134 7.06 -16.97 -21.28
CA ALA A 134 5.99 -17.59 -20.48
C ALA A 134 5.85 -19.08 -20.77
N LYS A 135 5.99 -19.50 -22.04
CA LYS A 135 5.96 -20.92 -22.42
C LYS A 135 7.08 -21.76 -21.77
N ARG A 136 8.17 -21.14 -21.33
CA ARG A 136 9.26 -21.81 -20.60
C ARG A 136 9.03 -21.83 -19.08
N HIS A 137 8.07 -21.04 -18.58
CA HIS A 137 7.83 -20.79 -17.16
C HIS A 137 6.36 -21.01 -16.77
N ALA A 138 5.77 -22.14 -17.20
CA ALA A 138 4.42 -22.55 -16.80
C ALA A 138 4.26 -22.62 -15.28
N ASN A 139 3.08 -22.21 -14.78
CA ASN A 139 2.78 -22.02 -13.36
C ASN A 139 3.76 -21.06 -12.63
N GLY A 140 4.41 -20.17 -13.38
CA GLY A 140 5.44 -19.27 -12.88
C GLY A 140 5.12 -17.80 -13.13
N TRP A 141 6.19 -17.02 -13.28
CA TRP A 141 6.16 -15.59 -13.51
C TRP A 141 7.17 -15.21 -14.58
N VAL A 142 6.81 -14.27 -15.44
CA VAL A 142 7.75 -13.63 -16.38
C VAL A 142 7.97 -12.19 -15.96
N TYR A 143 9.23 -11.83 -15.73
CA TYR A 143 9.60 -10.50 -15.27
C TYR A 143 9.70 -9.52 -16.44
N VAL A 144 9.19 -8.30 -16.22
CA VAL A 144 9.39 -7.18 -17.13
C VAL A 144 10.53 -6.33 -16.58
N ILE A 145 11.57 -6.14 -17.38
CA ILE A 145 12.78 -5.40 -17.01
C ILE A 145 12.85 -4.13 -17.85
N ASP A 146 13.17 -3.02 -17.20
CA ASP A 146 13.49 -1.77 -17.86
C ASP A 146 14.93 -1.83 -18.40
N PRO A 147 15.12 -1.88 -19.73
CA PRO A 147 16.45 -2.00 -20.32
C PRO A 147 17.34 -0.78 -20.03
N ALA A 148 16.75 0.40 -19.78
CA ALA A 148 17.54 1.61 -19.46
C ALA A 148 18.19 1.53 -18.07
N LEU A 149 17.63 0.70 -17.18
CA LEU A 149 18.14 0.48 -15.82
C LEU A 149 18.86 -0.87 -15.66
N SER A 150 18.84 -1.71 -16.70
CA SER A 150 19.55 -2.98 -16.74
C SER A 150 21.03 -2.75 -17.08
N VAL A 151 21.85 -2.47 -16.07
CA VAL A 151 23.30 -2.28 -16.23
C VAL A 151 24.05 -3.55 -15.83
N GLY A 152 24.72 -4.21 -16.79
CA GLY A 152 25.57 -5.39 -16.56
C GLY A 152 24.81 -6.72 -16.53
N GLU A 153 25.48 -7.79 -16.08
CA GLU A 153 24.94 -9.16 -16.09
C GLU A 153 23.83 -9.40 -15.05
N ARG A 154 23.74 -8.55 -14.02
CA ARG A 154 22.76 -8.69 -12.93
C ARG A 154 21.75 -7.56 -12.98
N VAL A 155 20.49 -7.91 -13.17
CA VAL A 155 19.37 -6.96 -13.14
C VAL A 155 19.14 -6.50 -11.69
N PRO A 156 19.31 -5.19 -11.38
CA PRO A 156 19.03 -4.69 -10.05
C PRO A 156 17.51 -4.68 -9.77
N PRO A 157 17.05 -4.84 -8.52
CA PRO A 157 15.62 -4.78 -8.20
C PRO A 157 14.93 -3.48 -8.63
N ALA A 158 15.67 -2.38 -8.74
CA ALA A 158 15.15 -1.09 -9.20
C ALA A 158 14.92 -1.02 -10.73
N ALA A 159 15.42 -1.99 -11.50
CA ALA A 159 15.21 -2.13 -12.95
C ALA A 159 14.04 -3.06 -13.30
N ILE A 160 13.52 -3.84 -12.35
CA ILE A 160 12.37 -4.71 -12.58
C ILE A 160 11.12 -3.85 -12.52
N VAL A 161 10.38 -3.74 -13.62
CA VAL A 161 9.11 -2.99 -13.70
C VAL A 161 8.00 -3.73 -12.95
N GLY A 162 7.96 -5.05 -13.10
CA GLY A 162 6.97 -5.93 -12.49
C GLY A 162 7.07 -7.35 -13.06
N ALA A 163 6.04 -8.16 -12.85
CA ALA A 163 5.98 -9.52 -13.38
C ALA A 163 4.55 -9.90 -13.81
N TRP A 164 4.47 -10.70 -14.87
CA TRP A 164 3.25 -11.31 -15.37
C TRP A 164 3.10 -12.72 -14.83
N ARG A 165 1.93 -13.04 -14.25
CA ARG A 165 1.60 -14.41 -13.86
C ARG A 165 1.39 -15.28 -15.10
N VAL A 166 1.91 -16.50 -15.04
CA VAL A 166 1.77 -17.52 -16.08
C VAL A 166 0.94 -18.69 -15.55
N ASP A 167 -0.01 -19.16 -16.35
CA ASP A 167 -0.83 -20.32 -16.03
C ASP A 167 -0.12 -21.65 -16.34
N ALA A 168 -0.85 -22.76 -16.17
CA ALA A 168 -0.31 -24.11 -16.34
C ALA A 168 0.06 -24.45 -17.80
N ASP A 169 -0.53 -23.74 -18.76
CA ASP A 169 -0.31 -23.93 -20.20
C ASP A 169 0.81 -23.02 -20.72
N GLY A 170 1.42 -22.22 -19.84
CA GLY A 170 2.46 -21.27 -20.21
C GLY A 170 1.92 -19.99 -20.83
N ASP A 171 0.63 -19.67 -20.62
CA ASP A 171 0.00 -18.45 -21.11
C ASP A 171 -0.03 -17.36 -20.03
N ILE A 172 0.09 -16.10 -20.45
CA ILE A 172 0.06 -14.94 -19.56
C ILE A 172 -1.39 -14.63 -19.18
N VAL A 173 -1.64 -14.54 -17.87
CA VAL A 173 -2.96 -14.16 -17.33
C VAL A 173 -3.16 -12.65 -17.53
N ALA A 174 -4.21 -12.27 -18.25
CA ALA A 174 -4.45 -10.89 -18.70
C ALA A 174 -4.51 -9.84 -17.57
N ASP A 175 -5.05 -10.21 -16.40
CA ASP A 175 -5.10 -9.36 -15.20
C ASP A 175 -4.06 -9.77 -14.14
N GLY A 176 -3.05 -10.54 -14.56
CA GLY A 176 -2.05 -11.15 -13.68
C GLY A 176 -0.76 -10.33 -13.52
N PHE A 177 -0.75 -9.06 -13.94
CA PHE A 177 0.43 -8.21 -13.77
C PHE A 177 0.55 -7.73 -12.33
N GLN A 178 1.74 -7.85 -11.77
CA GLN A 178 2.10 -7.31 -10.47
C GLN A 178 3.24 -6.31 -10.62
N ALA A 179 2.98 -5.05 -10.28
CA ALA A 179 3.98 -3.99 -10.38
C ALA A 179 5.00 -4.09 -9.24
N ASN A 180 6.27 -3.80 -9.55
CA ASN A 180 7.30 -3.73 -8.53
C ASN A 180 7.33 -2.33 -7.90
N GLY A 181 6.88 -2.21 -6.65
CA GLY A 181 6.89 -0.95 -5.90
C GLY A 181 8.28 -0.33 -5.65
N ARG A 182 9.37 -1.08 -5.91
CA ARG A 182 10.75 -0.57 -5.85
C ARG A 182 11.27 -0.03 -7.19
N TYR A 183 10.51 -0.14 -8.27
CA TYR A 183 10.88 0.38 -9.58
C TYR A 183 10.91 1.91 -9.57
N ARG A 184 12.05 2.50 -9.94
CA ARG A 184 12.29 3.95 -9.89
C ARG A 184 12.42 4.62 -11.26
N GLY A 185 12.26 3.88 -12.36
CA GLY A 185 12.24 4.45 -13.71
C GLY A 185 10.90 5.11 -14.06
N SER A 186 10.88 5.87 -15.14
CA SER A 186 9.66 6.34 -15.81
C SER A 186 9.50 5.52 -17.10
N LEU A 187 8.38 4.80 -17.23
CA LEU A 187 7.99 4.18 -18.51
C LEU A 187 7.57 5.27 -19.50
#